data_AF-A0AAX3PR42-F1
#
_entry.id   AF-A0AAX3PR42-F1
#
_cell.length_a   1.000
_cell.length_b   1.000
_cell.length_c   1.000
_cell.angle_alpha   90.00
_cell.angle_beta   90.00
_cell.angle_gamma   90.00
#
_symmetry.space_group_name_H-M   'P 1'
#
loop_
_entity.id
_entity.type
_entity.pdbx_description
1 polymer ?
#
loop_
_entity_poly.entity_id
_entity_poly.type
_entity_poly.pdbx_seq_one_letter_code
_entity_poly.pdbx_strand_id
1 'polypeptide(L)' 'MNTPIDLNSILFAQLDRLSNPDLKGDELQAEIQKAGAVEKISKQVIENNNMRLSAAKLVAEHKGLKNVDPIEVPQNLIG' A
#
# COMPACT_ATOMS: atom_id res chain seq x y z
N MET A 1 -0.50 -13.42 -3.74
CA MET A 1 0.61 -12.46 -3.86
C MET A 1 0.06 -11.15 -3.37
N ASN A 2 0.58 -10.60 -2.26
CA ASN A 2 0.01 -9.38 -1.66
C ASN A 2 0.39 -8.17 -2.52
N THR A 3 -0.59 -7.63 -3.22
CA THR A 3 -0.48 -6.46 -4.09
C THR A 3 -0.76 -5.17 -3.30
N PRO A 4 -0.44 -3.98 -3.85
CA PRO A 4 -0.85 -2.72 -3.25
C PRO A 4 -2.36 -2.61 -2.99
N ILE A 5 -3.18 -3.31 -3.79
CA ILE A 5 -4.64 -3.40 -3.66
C ILE A 5 -5.03 -4.10 -2.35
N ASP A 6 -4.36 -5.21 -2.05
CA ASP A 6 -4.58 -5.97 -0.82
C ASP A 6 -4.17 -5.12 0.41
N LEU A 7 -3.14 -4.29 0.26
CA LEU A 7 -2.69 -3.38 1.31
C LEU A 7 -3.71 -2.27 1.60
N ASN A 8 -4.24 -1.64 0.56
CA ASN A 8 -5.28 -0.62 0.70
C ASN A 8 -6.53 -1.20 1.37
N SER A 9 -6.96 -2.40 0.93
CA SER A 9 -8.10 -3.10 1.54
C SER A 9 -7.89 -3.35 3.03
N ILE A 10 -6.69 -3.76 3.45
CA ILE A 10 -6.36 -3.94 4.87
C ILE A 10 -6.37 -2.61 5.62
N LEU A 11 -5.82 -1.54 5.05
CA LEU A 11 -5.78 -0.22 5.67
C LEU A 11 -7.19 0.32 5.89
N PHE A 12 -8.07 0.23 4.89
CA PHE A 12 -9.47 0.65 5.02
C PHE A 12 -10.20 -0.16 6.09
N ALA A 13 -9.99 -1.48 6.15
CA ALA A 13 -10.57 -2.31 7.20
C ALA A 13 -10.09 -1.94 8.62
N GLN A 14 -8.86 -1.44 8.78
CA GLN A 14 -8.39 -0.91 10.07
C GLN A 14 -9.04 0.45 10.39
N LEU A 15 -9.25 1.32 9.39
CA LEU A 15 -9.94 2.60 9.58
C LEU A 15 -11.40 2.39 10.00
N ASP A 16 -12.10 1.41 9.43
CA ASP A 16 -13.47 1.07 9.81
C ASP A 16 -13.54 0.59 11.27
N ARG A 17 -12.59 -0.24 11.71
CA ARG A 17 -12.50 -0.70 13.11
C ARG A 17 -12.25 0.44 14.09
N LEU A 18 -11.33 1.35 13.74
CA LEU A 18 -11.06 2.54 14.56
C LEU A 18 -12.25 3.50 14.63
N SER A 19 -13.12 3.49 13.62
CA SER A 19 -14.31 4.35 13.56
C SER A 19 -15.48 3.83 14.41
N ASN A 20 -15.33 2.65 15.04
CA ASN A 20 -16.37 2.09 15.90
C ASN A 20 -16.62 2.99 17.14
N PRO A 21 -17.83 3.57 17.31
CA PRO A 21 -18.13 4.48 18.41
C PRO A 21 -18.13 3.82 19.81
N ASP A 22 -18.23 2.50 19.85
CA ASP A 22 -18.22 1.72 21.09
C ASP A 22 -16.80 1.36 21.55
N LEU A 23 -15.78 1.60 20.72
CA LEU A 23 -14.39 1.30 21.02
C LEU A 23 -13.80 2.30 22.03
N LYS A 24 -13.51 1.84 23.25
CA LYS A 24 -13.06 2.72 24.36
C LYS A 24 -12.02 2.05 25.26
N GLY A 25 -11.39 2.86 26.11
CA GLY A 25 -10.43 2.39 27.11
C GLY A 25 -9.26 1.61 26.50
N ASP A 26 -8.92 0.48 27.12
CA ASP A 26 -7.78 -0.36 26.72
C ASP A 26 -7.96 -0.96 25.31
N GLU A 27 -9.19 -1.25 24.88
CA GLU A 27 -9.47 -1.76 23.54
C GLU A 27 -9.17 -0.73 22.46
N LEU A 28 -9.54 0.54 22.69
CA LEU A 28 -9.19 1.64 21.80
C LEU A 28 -7.67 1.81 21.71
N GLN A 29 -6.98 1.75 22.85
CA GLN A 29 -5.53 1.88 22.88
C GLN A 29 -4.84 0.74 22.11
N ALA A 30 -5.33 -0.50 22.26
CA ALA A 30 -4.84 -1.65 21.53
C ALA A 30 -5.06 -1.53 20.01
N GLU A 31 -6.23 -1.04 19.58
CA GLU A 31 -6.52 -0.89 18.16
C GLU A 31 -5.71 0.27 17.53
N ILE A 32 -5.48 1.38 18.26
CA ILE A 32 -4.57 2.45 17.82
C ILE A 32 -3.15 1.90 17.61
N GLN A 33 -2.64 1.10 18.56
CA GLN A 33 -1.31 0.49 18.42
C GLN A 33 -1.25 -0.46 17.22
N LYS A 34 -2.29 -1.27 17.02
CA LYS A 34 -2.37 -2.17 15.86
C LYS A 34 -2.40 -1.39 14.55
N ALA A 35 -3.22 -0.34 14.46
CA ALA A 35 -3.30 0.51 13.28
C ALA A 35 -1.95 1.17 12.96
N GLY A 36 -1.24 1.68 13.96
CA GLY A 36 0.11 2.24 13.76
C GLY A 36 1.14 1.19 13.31
N ALA A 37 1.06 -0.04 13.82
CA ALA A 37 1.91 -1.13 13.35
C ALA A 37 1.63 -1.48 11.88
N VAL A 38 0.35 -1.53 11.49
CA VAL A 38 -0.07 -1.79 10.10
C VAL A 38 0.42 -0.65 9.19
N GLU A 39 0.21 0.61 9.57
CA GLU A 39 0.71 1.78 8.81
C GLU A 39 2.22 1.68 8.54
N LYS A 40 3.00 1.36 9.57
CA LYS A 40 4.46 1.22 9.45
C LYS A 40 4.86 0.11 8.49
N ILE A 41 4.20 -1.04 8.57
CA ILE A 41 4.46 -2.16 7.63
C ILE A 41 4.07 -1.75 6.21
N SER A 42 2.91 -1.12 6.04
CA SER A 42 2.42 -0.61 4.76
C SER A 42 3.41 0.34 4.10
N LYS A 43 3.96 1.29 4.86
CA LYS A 43 5.00 2.20 4.38
C LYS A 43 6.22 1.46 3.85
N GLN A 44 6.70 0.44 4.59
CA GLN A 44 7.86 -0.34 4.17
C GLN A 44 7.60 -1.13 2.87
N VAL A 45 6.39 -1.66 2.70
CA VAL A 45 5.97 -2.37 1.47
C VAL A 45 5.92 -1.41 0.28
N ILE A 46 5.36 -0.21 0.46
CA ILE A 46 5.31 0.82 -0.59
C ILE A 46 6.71 1.26 -1.00
N GLU A 47 7.59 1.52 -0.02
CA GLU A 47 9.01 1.86 -0.28
C GLU A 47 9.71 0.77 -1.10
N ASN A 48 9.50 -0.52 -0.75
CA ASN A 48 10.06 -1.64 -1.50
C ASN A 48 9.52 -1.70 -2.94
N ASN A 49 8.21 -1.51 -3.12
CA ASN A 49 7.58 -1.50 -4.44
C ASN A 49 8.08 -0.34 -5.30
N ASN A 50 8.25 0.86 -4.73
CA ASN A 50 8.84 2.00 -5.43
C ASN A 50 10.28 1.72 -5.84
N MET A 51 11.08 1.10 -4.96
CA MET A 51 12.45 0.67 -5.31
C MET A 51 12.46 -0.31 -6.48
N ARG A 52 11.56 -1.30 -6.48
CA ARG A 52 11.42 -2.27 -7.58
C ARG A 52 10.98 -1.61 -8.89
N LEU A 53 10.04 -0.66 -8.81
CA LEU A 53 9.58 0.11 -9.97
C LEU A 53 10.72 0.96 -10.55
N SER A 54 11.50 1.63 -9.70
CA SER A 54 12.67 2.40 -10.13
C SER A 54 13.73 1.52 -10.80
N ALA A 55 14.00 0.34 -10.24
CA ALA A 55 14.90 -0.63 -10.86
C ALA A 55 14.38 -1.11 -12.23
N ALA A 56 13.08 -1.38 -12.35
CA ALA A 56 12.45 -1.76 -13.61
C ALA A 56 12.56 -0.64 -14.66
N LYS A 57 12.32 0.63 -14.27
CA LYS A 57 12.51 1.80 -15.14
C LYS A 57 13.96 1.93 -15.61
N LEU A 58 14.92 1.80 -14.71
CA LEU A 58 16.35 1.88 -15.04
C LEU A 58 16.77 0.80 -16.06
N VAL A 59 16.26 -0.42 -15.89
CA VAL A 59 16.48 -1.53 -16.83
C VAL A 59 15.84 -1.23 -18.19
N ALA A 60 14.61 -0.70 -18.21
CA ALA A 60 13.92 -0.35 -19.46
C ALA A 60 14.65 0.77 -20.22
N GLU A 61 15.10 1.81 -19.52
CA GLU A 61 15.91 2.89 -20.07
C GLU A 61 17.22 2.36 -20.67
N HIS A 62 17.94 1.49 -19.95
CA HIS A 62 19.18 0.86 -20.44
C HIS A 62 18.95 -0.04 -21.65
N LYS A 63 17.79 -0.68 -21.76
CA LYS A 63 17.41 -1.51 -22.92
C LYS A 63 16.92 -0.69 -24.11
N GLY A 64 16.91 0.65 -24.03
CA GLY A 64 16.49 1.52 -25.12
C GLY A 64 14.98 1.50 -25.38
N LEU A 65 14.17 1.00 -24.44
CA LEU A 65 12.71 1.04 -24.48
C LEU A 65 12.25 2.48 -24.16
N LYS A 66 12.51 3.42 -25.08
CA LYS A 66 12.17 4.84 -24.93
C LYS A 66 10.70 5.14 -25.22
N ASN A 67 9.99 4.22 -25.87
CA ASN A 67 8.59 4.34 -26.25
C ASN A 67 7.88 3.05 -25.81
N VAL A 68 7.65 2.90 -24.52
CA VAL A 68 6.62 1.98 -24.06
C VAL A 68 5.32 2.77 -24.20
N ASP A 69 4.43 2.33 -25.08
CA ASP A 69 3.07 2.90 -25.17
C ASP A 69 2.50 3.03 -23.75
N PRO A 70 1.72 4.09 -23.45
CA PRO A 70 1.21 4.32 -22.11
C PRO A 70 0.59 3.03 -21.61
N ILE A 71 1.24 2.39 -20.63
CA ILE A 71 0.67 1.23 -19.97
C ILE A 71 -0.57 1.80 -19.31
N GLU A 72 -1.76 1.50 -19.85
CA GLU A 72 -3.01 1.79 -19.16
C GLU A 72 -2.86 1.17 -17.78
N VAL A 73 -2.70 2.02 -16.76
CA VAL A 73 -2.62 1.56 -15.39
C VAL A 73 -4.01 1.00 -15.10
N PRO A 74 -4.16 -0.34 -15.01
CA PRO A 74 -5.49 -0.90 -14.85
C PRO A 74 -6.07 -0.35 -13.55
N GLN A 75 -7.29 0.19 -13.63
CA GLN A 75 -7.92 0.93 -12.53
C GLN A 75 -8.10 0.11 -11.26
N ASN A 76 -7.96 -1.22 -11.34
CA ASN A 76 -7.92 -2.08 -10.17
C ASN A 76 -6.72 -1.78 -9.25
N LEU A 77 -5.68 -1.08 -9.69
CA LEU A 77 -4.55 -0.62 -8.86
C LEU A 77 -4.85 0.67 -8.06
N ILE A 78 -6.01 1.31 -8.30
CA ILE A 78 -6.47 2.52 -7.62
C ILE A 78 -7.85 2.22 -7.02
N GLY A 79 -7.87 1.43 -5.95
CA GLY A 79 -9.07 1.06 -5.20
C GLY A 79 -8.69 0.23 -4.01
#